data_AF-A0A0K1JPQ2-F1
#
_entry.id   AF-A0A0K1JPQ2-F1
#
_cell.length_a   1.000
_cell.length_b   1.000
_cell.length_c   1.000
_cell.angle_alpha   90.00
_cell.angle_beta   90.00
_cell.angle_gamma   90.00
#
_symmetry.space_group_name_H-M   'P 1'
#
loop_
_entity.id
_entity.type
_entity.pdbx_description
1 polymer ?
#
loop_
_entity_poly.entity_id
_entity_poly.type
_entity_poly.pdbx_seq_one_letter_code
_entity_poly.pdbx_strand_id
1 'polypeptide(L)'
;MPDVEPEPTAKPTLRPVRRAPNFAQFMITGGVIGIIVGLWIGSRGDSGGYTDTTAMGFLAVIFGSLGVLLAGAVAVILDRRSLR
;
A
#
# COMPACT_ATOMS: atom_id res chain seq x y z
N MET A 1 3.26 30.12 56.48
CA MET A 1 3.25 29.14 55.38
C MET A 1 3.40 29.93 54.10
N PRO A 2 4.47 29.76 53.31
CA PRO A 2 4.58 30.43 52.02
C PRO A 2 3.54 29.85 51.06
N ASP A 3 2.79 30.73 50.40
CA ASP A 3 1.82 30.36 49.37
C ASP A 3 2.57 29.76 48.17
N VAL A 4 2.34 28.47 47.92
CA VAL A 4 2.88 27.78 46.73
C VAL A 4 2.04 28.24 45.55
N GLU A 5 2.54 29.24 44.84
CA GLU A 5 1.95 29.69 43.58
C GLU A 5 1.99 28.51 42.60
N PRO A 6 0.85 28.06 42.04
CA PRO A 6 0.83 26.89 41.18
C PRO A 6 1.65 27.20 39.93
N GLU A 7 2.74 26.44 39.72
CA GLU A 7 3.58 26.59 38.54
C GLU A 7 2.71 26.60 37.27
N PRO A 8 2.96 27.53 36.33
CA PRO A 8 2.15 27.68 35.14
C PRO A 8 2.13 26.35 34.38
N THR A 9 0.95 25.74 34.39
CA THR A 9 0.61 24.46 33.76
C THR A 9 1.13 24.48 32.32
N ALA A 10 2.18 23.70 32.08
CA ALA A 10 2.79 23.55 30.77
C ALA A 10 1.71 23.23 29.74
N LYS A 11 1.43 24.19 28.84
CA LYS A 11 0.41 24.03 27.81
C LYS A 11 0.79 22.81 26.95
N PRO A 12 -0.10 21.82 26.77
CA PRO A 12 0.18 20.68 25.92
C PRO A 12 0.52 21.16 24.52
N THR A 13 1.75 20.95 24.08
CA THR A 13 2.17 21.28 22.71
C THR A 13 1.53 20.26 21.78
N LEU A 14 0.49 20.67 21.07
CA LEU A 14 -0.18 19.84 20.08
C LEU A 14 0.78 19.55 18.93
N ARG A 15 1.36 18.34 18.93
CA ARG A 15 2.24 17.89 17.86
C ARG A 15 1.37 17.45 16.68
N PRO A 16 1.53 18.04 15.48
CA PRO A 16 0.77 17.60 14.32
C PRO A 16 1.10 16.14 14.04
N VAL A 17 0.09 15.27 14.07
CA VAL A 17 0.23 13.88 13.66
C VAL A 17 0.47 13.89 12.16
N ARG A 18 1.72 13.71 11.72
CA ARG A 18 2.03 13.43 10.31
C ARG A 18 1.31 12.13 9.96
N ARG A 19 0.24 12.22 9.16
CA ARG A 19 -0.39 11.06 8.55
C ARG A 19 0.62 10.47 7.56
N ALA A 20 1.31 9.41 7.96
CA ALA A 20 2.09 8.64 7.02
C ALA A 20 1.14 8.10 5.93
N PRO A 21 1.48 8.23 4.64
CA PRO A 21 0.72 7.60 3.57
C PRO A 21 0.65 6.08 3.83
N ASN A 22 -0.54 5.51 3.70
CA ASN A 22 -0.76 4.10 4.01
C ASN A 22 -0.18 3.23 2.87
N PHE A 23 1.06 2.79 3.05
CA PHE A 23 1.75 1.88 2.13
C PHE A 23 0.96 0.61 1.85
N ALA A 24 0.30 0.04 2.87
CA ALA A 24 -0.48 -1.17 2.71
C ALA A 24 -1.66 -0.96 1.76
N GLN A 25 -2.33 0.20 1.82
CA GLN A 25 -3.40 0.53 0.88
C GLN A 25 -2.91 0.61 -0.57
N PHE A 26 -1.73 1.19 -0.81
CA PHE A 26 -1.14 1.22 -2.16
C PHE A 26 -0.82 -0.19 -2.65
N MET A 27 -0.16 -1.00 -1.83
CA MET A 27 0.20 -2.37 -2.18
C MET A 27 -1.04 -3.23 -2.47
N ILE A 28 -2.07 -3.15 -1.64
CA ILE A 28 -3.34 -3.85 -1.86
C ILE A 28 -3.97 -3.41 -3.18
N THR A 29 -4.07 -2.11 -3.43
CA THR A 29 -4.67 -1.58 -4.66
C THR A 29 -3.92 -2.07 -5.90
N GLY A 30 -2.59 -1.99 -5.88
CA GLY A 30 -1.74 -2.50 -6.97
C GLY A 30 -1.87 -4.00 -7.18
N GLY A 31 -1.88 -4.78 -6.10
CA GLY A 31 -2.07 -6.22 -6.16
C GLY A 31 -3.42 -6.63 -6.73
N VAL A 32 -4.50 -5.97 -6.31
CA VAL A 32 -5.85 -6.20 -6.84
C VAL A 32 -5.91 -5.88 -8.33
N ILE A 33 -5.38 -4.73 -8.76
CA ILE A 33 -5.32 -4.37 -10.18
C ILE A 33 -4.51 -5.41 -10.96
N GLY A 34 -3.35 -5.82 -10.44
CA GLY A 34 -2.51 -6.85 -11.02
C GLY A 34 -3.24 -8.18 -11.19
N ILE A 35 -3.93 -8.66 -10.16
CA ILE A 35 -4.72 -9.89 -10.22
C ILE A 35 -5.81 -9.79 -11.29
N ILE A 36 -6.56 -8.68 -11.34
CA ILE A 36 -7.60 -8.45 -12.33
C ILE A 36 -7.01 -8.52 -13.74
N VAL A 37 -5.88 -7.86 -13.99
CA VAL A 37 -5.17 -7.90 -15.28
C VAL A 37 -4.69 -9.31 -15.61
N GLY A 38 -4.12 -10.03 -14.65
CA GLY A 38 -3.66 -11.41 -14.84
C GLY A 38 -4.79 -12.38 -15.18
N LEU A 39 -5.93 -12.26 -14.51
CA LEU A 39 -7.13 -13.05 -14.83
C LEU A 39 -7.70 -12.69 -16.20
N TRP A 40 -7.69 -11.40 -16.56
CA TRP A 40 -8.16 -10.91 -17.85
C TRP A 40 -7.29 -11.40 -19.01
N ILE A 41 -5.97 -11.43 -18.82
CA ILE A 41 -5.04 -11.99 -19.82
C ILE A 41 -5.21 -13.51 -19.88
N GLY A 42 -5.24 -14.18 -18.72
CA GLY A 42 -5.36 -15.62 -18.62
C GLY A 42 -6.66 -16.18 -19.20
N SER A 43 -7.76 -15.42 -19.17
CA SER A 43 -9.02 -15.86 -19.79
C SER A 43 -9.04 -15.83 -21.32
N ARG A 44 -8.02 -15.21 -21.95
CA ARG A 44 -7.91 -15.08 -23.41
C ARG A 44 -6.72 -15.82 -24.01
N GLY A 45 -5.80 -16.29 -23.17
CA GLY A 45 -4.60 -16.99 -23.60
C GLY A 45 -4.87 -18.46 -23.89
N ASP A 46 -4.03 -19.06 -24.73
CA ASP A 46 -3.95 -20.50 -24.84
C ASP A 46 -3.31 -21.08 -23.57
N SER A 47 -3.92 -22.11 -22.99
CA SER A 47 -3.48 -22.70 -21.74
C SER A 47 -2.24 -23.59 -21.90
N GLY A 48 -1.80 -23.87 -23.15
CA GLY A 48 -0.45 -24.36 -23.45
C GLY A 48 -0.10 -25.69 -22.76
N GLY A 49 -1.11 -26.51 -22.46
CA GLY A 49 -0.99 -27.78 -21.74
C GLY A 49 -1.33 -27.73 -20.25
N TYR A 50 -1.63 -26.56 -19.68
CA TYR A 50 -2.23 -26.42 -18.36
C TYR A 50 -3.76 -26.44 -18.44
N THR A 51 -4.42 -26.73 -17.31
CA THR A 51 -5.84 -26.42 -17.16
C THR A 51 -6.04 -24.90 -17.13
N ASP A 52 -7.10 -24.39 -17.75
CA ASP A 52 -7.41 -22.95 -17.82
C ASP A 52 -7.34 -22.27 -16.44
N THR A 53 -7.92 -22.91 -15.42
CA THR A 53 -7.88 -22.41 -14.03
C THR A 53 -6.44 -22.25 -13.51
N THR A 54 -5.54 -23.18 -13.86
CA THR A 54 -4.15 -23.15 -13.43
C THR A 54 -3.37 -22.06 -14.16
N ALA A 55 -3.56 -21.92 -15.47
CA ALA A 55 -2.93 -20.86 -16.27
C ALA A 55 -3.37 -19.46 -15.78
N MET A 56 -4.67 -19.28 -15.54
CA MET A 56 -5.23 -18.06 -14.97
C MET A 56 -4.67 -17.77 -13.58
N GLY A 57 -4.55 -18.79 -12.72
CA GLY A 57 -3.97 -18.67 -11.39
C GLY A 57 -2.51 -18.21 -11.41
N PHE A 58 -1.67 -18.80 -12.27
CA PHE A 58 -0.28 -18.37 -12.44
C PHE A 58 -0.17 -16.92 -12.90
N LEU A 59 -0.94 -16.55 -13.92
CA LEU A 59 -0.95 -15.17 -14.42
C LEU A 59 -1.46 -14.20 -13.35
N ALA A 60 -2.51 -14.54 -12.61
CA ALA A 60 -3.00 -13.73 -11.50
C ALA A 60 -1.93 -13.47 -10.43
N VAL A 61 -1.14 -14.48 -10.06
CA VAL A 61 -0.04 -14.33 -9.08
C VAL A 61 1.11 -13.50 -9.65
N ILE A 62 1.50 -13.73 -10.91
CA ILE A 62 2.58 -12.97 -11.57
C ILE A 62 2.20 -11.50 -11.67
N PHE A 63 1.04 -11.19 -12.25
CA PHE A 63 0.60 -9.81 -12.39
C PHE A 63 0.24 -9.18 -11.04
N GLY A 64 -0.32 -9.93 -10.10
CA GLY A 64 -0.58 -9.47 -8.74
C GLY A 64 0.70 -9.06 -8.01
N SER A 65 1.73 -9.90 -8.03
CA SER A 65 3.02 -9.57 -7.41
C SER A 65 3.71 -8.37 -8.08
N LEU A 66 3.69 -8.28 -9.42
CA LEU A 66 4.16 -7.11 -10.15
C LEU A 66 3.37 -5.83 -9.78
N GLY A 67 2.05 -5.93 -9.67
CA GLY A 67 1.18 -4.83 -9.27
C GLY A 67 1.48 -4.31 -7.86
N VAL A 68 1.68 -5.22 -6.90
CA VAL A 68 2.12 -4.87 -5.53
C VAL A 68 3.46 -4.14 -5.57
N LEU A 69 4.41 -4.64 -6.35
CA LEU A 69 5.78 -4.11 -6.41
C LEU A 69 5.80 -2.70 -7.01
N LEU A 70 5.06 -2.48 -8.10
CA LEU A 70 4.90 -1.17 -8.74
C LEU A 70 4.18 -0.17 -7.83
N ALA A 71 3.05 -0.58 -7.23
CA ALA A 71 2.31 0.33 -6.34
C ALA A 71 3.07 0.63 -5.05
N GLY A 72 3.82 -0.33 -4.52
CA GLY A 72 4.75 -0.12 -3.40
C GLY A 72 5.84 0.88 -3.75
N ALA A 73 6.46 0.77 -4.94
CA ALA A 73 7.44 1.76 -5.41
C ALA A 73 6.83 3.16 -5.51
N VAL A 74 5.62 3.29 -6.05
CA VAL A 74 4.88 4.56 -6.11
C VAL A 74 4.61 5.11 -4.71
N ALA A 75 4.20 4.26 -3.77
CA ALA A 75 3.98 4.66 -2.37
C ALA A 75 5.27 5.19 -1.72
N VAL A 76 6.41 4.53 -1.95
CA VAL A 76 7.72 4.99 -1.45
C VAL A 76 8.10 6.34 -2.02
N ILE A 77 7.83 6.57 -3.32
CA ILE A 77 8.11 7.86 -3.96
C ILE A 77 7.22 8.98 -3.37
N LEU A 78 5.94 8.69 -3.14
CA LEU A 78 4.99 9.64 -2.53
C LEU A 78 5.36 9.95 -1.07
N ASP A 79 5.74 8.94 -0.30
CA ASP A 79 6.18 9.11 1.09
C ASP A 79 7.44 10.00 1.16
N ARG A 80 8.42 9.78 0.28
CA ARG A 80 9.61 10.63 0.17
C ARG A 80 9.28 12.09 -0.14
N ARG A 81 8.18 12.37 -0.87
CA ARG A 81 7.72 13.74 -1.14
C ARG A 81 6.99 14.34 0.05
N SER A 82 6.24 13.54 0.81
CA SER A 82 5.53 13.96 2.01
C SER A 82 6.49 14.28 3.17
N LEU A 83 7.63 13.58 3.25
CA LEU A 83 8.65 13.79 4.28
C LEU A 83 9.52 15.05 4.06
N ARG A 84 9.55 15.61 2.85
CA ARG A 84 10.15 16.92 2.57
C ARG A 84 9.17 18.05 2.88
#